data_AF-A0A229H2Z9-F1
#
_entry.id   AF-A0A229H2Z9-F1
#
_cell.length_a   1.000
_cell.length_b   1.000
_cell.length_c   1.000
_cell.angle_alpha   90.00
_cell.angle_beta   90.00
_cell.angle_gamma   90.00
#
_symmetry.space_group_name_H-M   'P 1'
#
loop_
_entity.id
_entity.type
_entity.pdbx_description
1 polymer ?
#
loop_
_entity_poly.entity_id
_entity_poly.type
_entity_poly.pdbx_seq_one_letter_code
_entity_poly.pdbx_strand_id
1 'polypeptide(L)'
;MAFHINQGSPNPLSLEPGANASFTIEVYVDGNPVEPGEIIQVKLPEGLVFPPTGEIRYMNLDSGINEQLSIESREPDGRLVRFKAKEISNQPVGFYSVNVQTAATTTPGDRTIPDGLTIGTTTAPLSFRISPPQPVDQRVYGIVHGDGTVYSGSGFTARKMETGAYEITFLKAFTSVPAVVATAFHVSGSLLENAVVRTIGVSKARIDTGNSAGQPADQWFTFMAAGLTKP
;
A
#
# COMPACT_ATOMS: atom_id res chain seq x y z
N MET A 1 -37.82 9.48 15.21
CA MET A 1 -37.23 9.82 13.91
C MET A 1 -36.31 8.68 13.53
N ALA A 2 -36.53 8.03 12.39
CA ALA A 2 -35.75 6.87 11.97
C ALA A 2 -34.65 7.34 11.03
N PHE A 3 -33.39 7.11 11.42
CA PHE A 3 -32.26 7.34 10.53
C PHE A 3 -32.05 6.10 9.66
N HIS A 4 -31.59 6.32 8.45
CA HIS A 4 -31.02 5.31 7.57
C HIS A 4 -29.53 5.57 7.49
N ILE A 5 -28.73 4.58 7.87
CA ILE A 5 -27.27 4.69 7.94
C ILE A 5 -26.70 3.56 7.10
N ASN A 6 -25.96 3.89 6.05
CA ASN A 6 -25.33 2.91 5.17
C ASN A 6 -23.83 3.19 5.07
N GLN A 7 -23.04 2.12 5.11
CA GLN A 7 -21.66 2.18 4.62
C GLN A 7 -21.70 2.20 3.09
N GLY A 8 -21.11 3.21 2.47
CA GLY A 8 -21.06 3.33 1.01
C GLY A 8 -20.11 2.33 0.36
N SER A 9 -20.11 2.29 -0.98
CA SER A 9 -19.30 1.35 -1.77
C SER A 9 -17.82 1.74 -1.77
N PRO A 10 -16.88 0.77 -1.68
CA PRO A 10 -17.09 -0.68 -1.57
C PRO A 10 -17.51 -1.12 -0.17
N ASN A 11 -18.42 -2.10 -0.10
CA ASN A 11 -18.86 -2.74 1.14
C ASN A 11 -18.77 -4.28 1.01
N PRO A 12 -17.88 -4.96 1.76
CA PRO A 12 -16.95 -4.40 2.74
C PRO A 12 -15.80 -3.62 2.08
N LEU A 13 -15.22 -2.65 2.79
CA LEU A 13 -13.97 -2.01 2.38
C LEU A 13 -12.81 -2.99 2.60
N SER A 14 -12.00 -3.23 1.57
CA SER A 14 -10.84 -4.13 1.63
C SER A 14 -9.54 -3.37 1.92
N LEU A 15 -8.76 -3.83 2.90
CA LEU A 15 -7.52 -3.18 3.36
C LEU A 15 -6.44 -4.24 3.62
N GLU A 16 -5.18 -3.92 3.32
CA GLU A 16 -4.04 -4.73 3.77
C GLU A 16 -3.63 -4.36 5.20
N PRO A 17 -2.89 -5.20 5.95
CA PRO A 17 -2.35 -4.84 7.25
C PRO A 17 -1.41 -3.63 7.18
N GLY A 18 -1.61 -2.62 8.03
CA GLY A 18 -0.85 -1.37 8.04
C GLY A 18 -1.35 -0.29 7.07
N ALA A 19 -2.30 -0.63 6.19
CA ALA A 19 -2.84 0.30 5.21
C ALA A 19 -3.70 1.39 5.85
N ASN A 20 -3.70 2.57 5.23
CA ASN A 20 -4.61 3.68 5.52
C ASN A 20 -5.59 3.82 4.35
N ALA A 21 -6.85 4.12 4.65
CA ALA A 21 -7.87 4.42 3.65
C ALA A 21 -8.95 5.34 4.23
N SER A 22 -9.97 5.62 3.43
CA SER A 22 -11.25 6.11 3.92
C SER A 22 -12.39 5.21 3.47
N PHE A 23 -13.45 5.17 4.28
CA PHE A 23 -14.74 4.61 3.87
C PHE A 23 -15.80 5.70 3.95
N THR A 24 -16.89 5.51 3.22
CA THR A 24 -17.99 6.46 3.16
C THR A 24 -19.16 6.01 4.04
N ILE A 25 -19.84 6.96 4.64
CA ILE A 25 -21.08 6.78 5.39
C ILE A 25 -22.14 7.68 4.75
N GLU A 26 -23.23 7.08 4.32
CA GLU A 26 -24.42 7.78 3.83
C GLU A 26 -25.46 7.79 4.94
N VAL A 27 -26.02 8.97 5.22
CA VAL A 27 -27.03 9.16 6.28
C VAL A 27 -28.19 9.96 5.71
N TYR A 28 -29.40 9.45 5.89
CA TYR A 28 -30.63 10.19 5.62
C TYR A 28 -31.70 9.84 6.65
N VAL A 29 -32.81 10.57 6.65
CA VAL A 29 -33.87 10.43 7.66
C VAL A 29 -35.25 10.34 7.02
N ASP A 30 -36.13 9.52 7.62
CA ASP A 30 -37.55 9.56 7.28
C ASP A 30 -38.19 10.82 7.90
N GLY A 31 -38.52 11.80 7.06
CA GLY A 31 -39.29 12.98 7.46
C GLY A 31 -38.55 14.30 7.21
N ASN A 32 -38.60 15.20 8.20
CA ASN A 32 -37.96 16.51 8.09
C ASN A 32 -36.44 16.37 8.25
N PRO A 33 -35.64 17.16 7.51
CA PRO A 33 -34.19 17.26 7.72
C PRO A 33 -33.85 17.54 9.19
N VAL A 34 -32.71 17.01 9.63
CA VAL A 34 -32.19 17.26 10.98
C VAL A 34 -31.18 18.39 10.92
N GLU A 35 -31.30 19.31 11.87
CA GLU A 35 -30.35 20.41 12.03
C GLU A 35 -28.92 19.87 12.25
N PRO A 36 -27.89 20.62 11.82
CA PRO A 36 -26.51 20.25 12.09
C PRO A 36 -26.25 20.03 13.58
N GLY A 37 -25.43 19.04 13.92
CA GLY A 37 -24.96 18.82 15.30
C GLY A 37 -25.28 17.45 15.91
N GLU A 38 -26.10 16.62 15.27
CA GLU A 38 -26.30 15.23 15.71
C GLU A 38 -24.98 14.47 15.75
N ILE A 39 -24.76 13.67 16.79
CA ILE A 39 -23.49 12.95 16.96
C ILE A 39 -23.53 11.64 16.17
N ILE A 40 -22.62 11.51 15.21
CA ILE A 40 -22.32 10.26 14.54
C ILE A 40 -21.19 9.58 15.30
N GLN A 41 -21.45 8.35 15.76
CA GLN A 41 -20.46 7.49 16.38
C GLN A 41 -20.04 6.39 15.41
N VAL A 42 -18.73 6.21 15.25
CA VAL A 42 -18.12 5.18 14.42
C VAL A 42 -17.27 4.28 15.30
N LYS A 43 -17.68 3.01 15.39
CA LYS A 43 -17.03 1.94 16.15
C LYS A 43 -16.39 0.93 15.20
N LEU A 44 -15.06 0.92 15.19
CA LEU A 44 -14.25 0.11 14.29
C LEU A 44 -14.03 -1.32 14.84
N PRO A 45 -14.00 -2.33 13.95
CA PRO A 45 -13.67 -3.71 14.35
C PRO A 45 -12.27 -3.84 14.94
N GLU A 46 -12.03 -4.99 15.56
CA GLU A 46 -10.69 -5.32 16.04
C GLU A 46 -9.69 -5.28 14.88
N GLY A 47 -8.51 -4.70 15.14
CA GLY A 47 -7.45 -4.53 14.15
C GLY A 47 -7.61 -3.32 13.23
N LEU A 48 -8.66 -2.52 13.39
CA LEU A 48 -8.84 -1.23 12.73
C LEU A 48 -8.92 -0.09 13.75
N VAL A 49 -8.32 1.05 13.43
CA VAL A 49 -8.31 2.26 14.27
C VAL A 49 -8.52 3.50 13.43
N PHE A 50 -9.04 4.55 14.04
CA PHE A 50 -9.01 5.90 13.49
C PHE A 50 -7.61 6.48 13.74
N PRO A 51 -6.81 6.77 12.70
CA PRO A 51 -5.41 7.15 12.90
C PRO A 51 -5.28 8.48 13.67
N PRO A 52 -4.16 8.72 14.37
CA PRO A 52 -3.94 9.96 15.11
C PRO A 52 -4.13 11.24 14.28
N THR A 53 -3.73 11.18 13.01
CA THR A 53 -3.84 12.24 12.00
C THR A 53 -5.03 12.07 11.06
N GLY A 54 -5.97 11.17 11.40
CA GLY A 54 -7.13 10.90 10.57
C GLY A 54 -8.06 12.10 10.46
N GLU A 55 -8.68 12.24 9.30
CA GLU A 55 -9.70 13.24 9.02
C GLU A 55 -11.07 12.59 8.92
N ILE A 56 -12.09 13.39 9.24
CA ILE A 56 -13.49 13.13 8.90
C ILE A 56 -13.93 14.28 8.02
N ARG A 57 -14.54 13.99 6.88
CA ARG A 57 -14.94 15.00 5.89
C ARG A 57 -16.40 14.81 5.49
N TYR A 58 -17.14 15.89 5.35
CA TYR A 58 -18.45 15.90 4.70
C TYR A 58 -18.29 16.30 3.24
N MET A 59 -18.91 15.54 2.34
CA MET A 59 -18.93 15.81 0.92
C MET A 59 -20.38 15.89 0.43
N ASN A 60 -20.73 17.00 -0.22
CA ASN A 60 -22.00 17.16 -0.92
C ASN A 60 -21.69 17.30 -2.41
N LEU A 61 -22.12 16.32 -3.21
CA LEU A 61 -21.71 16.20 -4.61
C LEU A 61 -22.37 17.27 -5.49
N ASP A 62 -23.62 17.65 -5.17
CA ASP A 62 -24.39 18.60 -5.96
C ASP A 62 -23.84 20.03 -5.82
N SER A 63 -23.40 20.38 -4.61
CA SER A 63 -22.82 21.70 -4.30
C SER A 63 -21.30 21.74 -4.41
N GLY A 64 -20.63 20.58 -4.57
CA GLY A 64 -19.18 20.48 -4.59
C GLY A 64 -18.50 20.76 -3.24
N ILE A 65 -19.25 20.75 -2.14
CA ILE A 65 -18.69 20.97 -0.80
C ILE A 65 -17.79 19.79 -0.42
N ASN A 66 -16.62 20.09 0.14
CA ASN A 66 -15.69 19.14 0.73
C ASN A 66 -15.08 19.76 2.01
N GLU A 67 -15.74 19.52 3.14
CA GLU A 67 -15.44 20.18 4.41
C GLU A 67 -14.87 19.18 5.42
N GLN A 68 -13.74 19.50 6.03
CA GLN A 68 -13.22 18.74 7.17
C GLN A 68 -14.03 19.06 8.43
N LEU A 69 -14.49 18.03 9.12
CA LEU A 69 -15.27 18.14 10.35
C LEU A 69 -14.39 18.01 11.59
N SER A 70 -14.79 18.67 12.67
CA SER A 70 -14.14 18.51 13.97
C SER A 70 -14.50 17.17 14.61
N ILE A 71 -13.50 16.54 15.23
CA ILE A 71 -13.67 15.33 16.03
C ILE A 71 -14.09 15.75 17.44
N GLU A 72 -15.24 15.26 17.90
CA GLU A 72 -15.77 15.58 19.24
C GLU A 72 -15.09 14.75 20.32
N SER A 73 -14.86 13.46 20.05
CA SER A 73 -14.10 12.59 20.95
C SER A 73 -13.51 11.39 20.19
N ARG A 74 -12.45 10.83 20.75
CA ARG A 74 -11.80 9.61 20.29
C ARG A 74 -11.40 8.77 21.49
N GLU A 75 -11.71 7.48 21.48
CA GLU A 75 -11.21 6.57 22.52
C GLU A 75 -9.68 6.41 22.41
N PRO A 76 -8.96 6.14 23.52
CA PRO A 76 -7.51 6.02 23.49
C PRO A 76 -6.97 4.96 22.53
N ASP A 77 -7.73 3.88 22.29
CA ASP A 77 -7.38 2.82 21.35
C ASP A 77 -7.69 3.18 19.88
N GLY A 78 -8.31 4.34 19.63
CA GLY A 78 -8.70 4.81 18.31
C GLY A 78 -9.86 4.05 17.67
N ARG A 79 -10.47 3.07 18.35
CA ARG A 79 -11.54 2.24 17.76
C ARG A 79 -12.88 2.94 17.75
N LEU A 80 -13.05 3.97 18.57
CA LEU A 80 -14.28 4.76 18.62
C LEU A 80 -13.96 6.21 18.35
N VAL A 81 -14.64 6.78 17.35
CA VAL A 81 -14.58 8.21 17.03
C VAL A 81 -15.99 8.78 16.95
N ARG A 82 -16.16 10.01 17.44
CA ARG A 82 -17.43 10.74 17.40
C ARG A 82 -17.23 12.10 16.75
N PHE A 83 -18.18 12.51 15.94
CA PHE A 83 -18.18 13.82 15.29
C PHE A 83 -19.61 14.30 15.08
N LYS A 84 -19.78 15.61 14.92
CA LYS A 84 -21.08 16.21 14.62
C LYS A 84 -21.40 16.08 13.13
N ALA A 85 -22.60 15.61 12.82
CA ALA A 85 -23.17 15.62 11.49
C ALA A 85 -23.27 17.06 10.98
N LYS A 86 -22.81 17.28 9.75
CA LYS A 86 -22.92 18.59 9.09
C LYS A 86 -24.34 18.84 8.62
N GLU A 87 -24.96 17.82 8.06
CA GLU A 87 -26.29 17.87 7.48
C GLU A 87 -26.83 16.44 7.39
N ILE A 88 -28.10 16.25 7.76
CA ILE A 88 -28.84 15.00 7.53
C ILE A 88 -30.17 15.38 6.89
N SER A 89 -30.28 15.13 5.59
CA SER A 89 -31.49 15.44 4.82
C SER A 89 -32.37 14.20 4.65
N ASN A 90 -33.54 14.38 4.05
CA ASN A 90 -34.44 13.27 3.70
C ASN A 90 -34.02 12.53 2.41
N GLN A 91 -32.95 12.99 1.75
CA GLN A 91 -32.29 12.33 0.63
C GLN A 91 -30.77 12.26 0.86
N PRO A 92 -30.07 11.30 0.25
CA PRO A 92 -28.61 11.24 0.29
C PRO A 92 -28.00 12.34 -0.61
N VAL A 93 -27.97 13.58 -0.14
CA VAL A 93 -27.35 14.75 -0.83
C VAL A 93 -25.83 14.80 -0.65
N GLY A 94 -25.31 13.98 0.26
CA GLY A 94 -23.90 13.92 0.58
C GLY A 94 -23.54 12.69 1.39
N PHE A 95 -22.25 12.54 1.68
CA PHE A 95 -21.70 11.46 2.48
C PHE A 95 -20.55 11.94 3.35
N TYR A 96 -20.28 11.16 4.39
CA TYR A 96 -19.16 11.37 5.30
C TYR A 96 -18.04 10.42 4.93
N SER A 97 -16.84 10.93 4.70
CA SER A 97 -15.63 10.12 4.53
C SER A 97 -14.86 10.08 5.84
N VAL A 98 -14.63 8.88 6.35
CA VAL A 98 -13.93 8.65 7.62
C VAL A 98 -12.63 7.90 7.35
N ASN A 99 -11.50 8.46 7.80
CA ASN A 99 -10.22 7.76 7.72
C ASN A 99 -10.17 6.55 8.64
N VAL A 100 -9.52 5.50 8.17
CA VAL A 100 -9.30 4.25 8.91
C VAL A 100 -7.91 3.72 8.60
N GLN A 101 -7.28 3.13 9.61
CA GLN A 101 -6.00 2.45 9.50
C GLN A 101 -6.13 1.03 10.05
N THR A 102 -5.56 0.05 9.36
CA THR A 102 -5.42 -1.31 9.87
C THR A 102 -4.11 -1.43 10.65
N ALA A 103 -4.10 -2.12 11.80
CA ALA A 103 -2.85 -2.41 12.47
C ALA A 103 -1.97 -3.34 11.60
N ALA A 104 -0.65 -3.14 11.62
CA ALA A 104 0.29 -3.92 10.82
C ALA A 104 0.28 -5.43 11.17
N THR A 105 -0.20 -5.78 12.36
CA THR A 105 -0.29 -7.16 12.87
C THR A 105 -1.68 -7.77 12.72
N THR A 106 -2.64 -7.04 12.13
CA THR A 106 -4.01 -7.53 11.99
C THR A 106 -4.07 -8.75 11.10
N THR A 107 -4.73 -9.81 11.59
CA THR A 107 -4.90 -11.04 10.82
C THR A 107 -5.91 -10.84 9.69
N PRO A 108 -5.65 -11.41 8.49
CA PRO A 108 -6.60 -11.37 7.38
C PRO A 108 -7.95 -11.99 7.74
N GLY A 109 -9.01 -11.47 7.14
CA GLY A 109 -10.39 -11.94 7.33
C GLY A 109 -11.43 -10.83 7.29
N ASP A 110 -12.69 -11.26 7.23
CA ASP A 110 -13.85 -10.36 7.27
C ASP A 110 -14.13 -9.92 8.71
N ARG A 111 -14.46 -8.64 8.87
CA ARG A 111 -14.73 -7.99 10.15
C ARG A 111 -16.02 -7.18 10.02
N THR A 112 -17.07 -7.62 10.71
CA THR A 112 -18.34 -6.88 10.78
C THR A 112 -18.72 -6.64 12.22
N ILE A 113 -19.05 -5.40 12.56
CA ILE A 113 -19.72 -5.06 13.83
C ILE A 113 -21.15 -4.61 13.52
N PRO A 114 -22.19 -5.25 14.10
CA PRO A 114 -23.58 -4.87 13.89
C PRO A 114 -23.93 -3.44 14.34
N ASP A 115 -23.28 -2.94 15.39
CA ASP A 115 -23.44 -1.58 15.93
C ASP A 115 -22.25 -0.67 15.56
N GLY A 116 -21.67 -0.88 14.38
CA GLY A 116 -20.47 -0.16 13.94
C GLY A 116 -20.71 1.33 13.66
N LEU A 117 -21.94 1.70 13.32
CA LEU A 117 -22.36 3.09 13.14
C LEU A 117 -23.56 3.38 14.05
N THR A 118 -23.57 4.52 14.73
CA THR A 118 -24.69 4.93 15.59
C THR A 118 -25.00 6.42 15.44
N ILE A 119 -26.29 6.75 15.34
CA ILE A 119 -26.83 8.12 15.43
C ILE A 119 -28.09 8.07 16.29
N GLY A 120 -28.08 8.77 17.42
CA GLY A 120 -29.13 8.64 18.44
C GLY A 120 -29.30 7.18 18.88
N THR A 121 -30.49 6.60 18.64
CA THR A 121 -30.79 5.18 18.93
C THR A 121 -30.70 4.27 17.71
N THR A 122 -30.44 4.82 16.52
CA THR A 122 -30.32 4.02 15.28
C THR A 122 -28.92 3.45 15.17
N THR A 123 -28.81 2.17 14.85
CA THR A 123 -27.54 1.47 14.62
C THR A 123 -27.50 0.86 13.23
N ALA A 124 -26.32 0.77 12.65
CA ALA A 124 -26.09 0.07 11.39
C ALA A 124 -24.75 -0.69 11.41
N PRO A 125 -24.66 -1.81 10.65
CA PRO A 125 -23.45 -2.59 10.59
C PRO A 125 -22.33 -1.85 9.85
N LEU A 126 -21.10 -2.09 10.28
CA LEU A 126 -19.89 -1.62 9.60
C LEU A 126 -19.02 -2.83 9.26
N SER A 127 -18.63 -2.97 7.99
CA SER A 127 -17.94 -4.15 7.46
C SER A 127 -16.65 -3.80 6.72
N PHE A 128 -15.59 -4.54 7.06
CA PHE A 128 -14.27 -4.46 6.43
C PHE A 128 -13.76 -5.86 6.10
N ARG A 129 -12.88 -5.95 5.11
CA ARG A 129 -12.11 -7.14 4.79
C ARG A 129 -10.63 -6.82 4.94
N ILE A 130 -9.95 -7.53 5.83
CA ILE A 130 -8.48 -7.46 5.91
C ILE A 130 -7.95 -8.48 4.91
N SER A 131 -7.40 -7.99 3.80
CA SER A 131 -6.76 -8.84 2.80
C SER A 131 -5.43 -9.39 3.33
N PRO A 132 -5.00 -10.58 2.88
CA PRO A 132 -3.63 -11.02 3.14
C PRO A 132 -2.65 -9.99 2.57
N PRO A 133 -1.50 -9.74 3.24
CA PRO A 133 -0.45 -8.87 2.71
C PRO A 133 -0.10 -9.29 1.29
N GLN A 134 -0.24 -8.38 0.33
CA GLN A 134 0.11 -8.69 -1.05
C GLN A 134 1.61 -8.54 -1.25
N PRO A 135 2.24 -9.39 -2.07
CA PRO A 135 3.61 -9.14 -2.50
C PRO A 135 3.71 -7.78 -3.20
N VAL A 136 4.74 -7.01 -2.87
CA VAL A 136 4.98 -5.69 -3.48
C VAL A 136 6.04 -5.81 -4.58
N ASP A 137 5.94 -4.96 -5.60
CA ASP A 137 6.95 -4.88 -6.64
C ASP A 137 8.29 -4.41 -6.07
N GLN A 138 9.33 -5.21 -6.26
CA GLN A 138 10.71 -4.86 -5.96
C GLN A 138 11.49 -4.70 -7.26
N ARG A 139 12.30 -3.63 -7.31
CA ARG A 139 13.26 -3.39 -8.38
C ARG A 139 14.62 -3.15 -7.76
N VAL A 140 15.62 -3.88 -8.24
CA VAL A 140 17.01 -3.73 -7.83
C VAL A 140 17.83 -3.55 -9.09
N TYR A 141 18.60 -2.47 -9.17
CA TYR A 141 19.39 -2.17 -10.35
C TYR A 141 20.66 -1.44 -9.95
N GLY A 142 21.67 -1.54 -10.79
CA GLY A 142 22.94 -0.88 -10.54
C GLY A 142 23.96 -1.09 -11.63
N ILE A 143 25.12 -0.48 -11.41
CA ILE A 143 26.30 -0.59 -12.25
C ILE A 143 27.40 -1.22 -11.40
N VAL A 144 28.04 -2.25 -11.94
CA VAL A 144 29.13 -2.99 -11.28
C VAL A 144 30.39 -2.86 -12.13
N HIS A 145 31.50 -2.55 -11.48
CA HIS A 145 32.82 -2.47 -12.11
C HIS A 145 33.38 -3.86 -12.44
N GLY A 146 34.36 -3.92 -13.34
CA GLY A 146 35.07 -5.16 -13.68
C GLY A 146 35.81 -5.81 -12.50
N ASP A 147 36.12 -5.07 -11.44
CA ASP A 147 36.70 -5.63 -10.21
C ASP A 147 35.64 -6.20 -9.25
N GLY A 148 34.36 -6.06 -9.57
CA GLY A 148 33.22 -6.53 -8.79
C GLY A 148 32.71 -5.54 -7.74
N THR A 149 33.25 -4.32 -7.68
CA THR A 149 32.74 -3.26 -6.80
C THR A 149 31.49 -2.58 -7.38
N VAL A 150 30.61 -2.10 -6.51
CA VAL A 150 29.38 -1.40 -6.92
C VAL A 150 29.72 0.05 -7.22
N TYR A 151 29.52 0.47 -8.48
CA TYR A 151 29.68 1.86 -8.89
C TYR A 151 28.46 2.70 -8.48
N SER A 152 27.26 2.19 -8.77
CA SER A 152 26.00 2.86 -8.47
C SER A 152 24.85 1.87 -8.31
N GLY A 153 23.77 2.31 -7.65
CA GLY A 153 22.60 1.50 -7.32
C GLY A 153 22.51 1.17 -5.83
N SER A 154 21.43 0.50 -5.43
CA SER A 154 21.16 0.10 -4.05
C SER A 154 20.29 -1.16 -4.00
N GLY A 155 20.17 -1.79 -2.84
CA GLY A 155 19.38 -3.02 -2.67
C GLY A 155 20.11 -4.32 -3.01
N PHE A 156 21.43 -4.26 -3.28
CA PHE A 156 22.27 -5.43 -3.55
C PHE A 156 23.72 -5.22 -3.07
N THR A 157 24.46 -6.31 -3.03
CA THR A 157 25.94 -6.33 -3.01
C THR A 157 26.44 -7.08 -4.24
N ALA A 158 27.63 -6.75 -4.71
CA ALA A 158 28.30 -7.48 -5.79
C ALA A 158 29.63 -8.06 -5.30
N ARG A 159 30.00 -9.24 -5.82
CA ARG A 159 31.31 -9.85 -5.61
C ARG A 159 31.78 -10.52 -6.90
N LYS A 160 33.01 -10.23 -7.29
CA LYS A 160 33.70 -10.98 -8.35
C LYS A 160 34.11 -12.36 -7.84
N MET A 161 33.80 -13.40 -8.62
CA MET A 161 34.05 -14.80 -8.29
C MET A 161 35.32 -15.32 -8.95
N GLU A 162 35.46 -15.00 -10.24
CA GLU A 162 36.57 -15.38 -11.13
C GLU A 162 36.61 -14.35 -12.28
N THR A 163 37.55 -14.49 -13.20
CA THR A 163 37.63 -13.59 -14.37
C THR A 163 36.32 -13.62 -15.16
N GLY A 164 35.69 -12.45 -15.30
CA GLY A 164 34.44 -12.30 -16.02
C GLY A 164 33.24 -13.00 -15.37
N ALA A 165 33.24 -13.26 -14.06
CA ALA A 165 32.07 -13.81 -13.37
C ALA A 165 31.79 -13.11 -12.04
N TYR A 166 30.53 -12.71 -11.84
CA TYR A 166 30.09 -11.89 -10.73
C TYR A 166 28.83 -12.47 -10.09
N GLU A 167 28.78 -12.44 -8.76
CA GLU A 167 27.59 -12.75 -7.98
C GLU A 167 26.96 -11.44 -7.48
N ILE A 168 25.69 -11.24 -7.80
CA ILE A 168 24.84 -10.18 -7.26
C ILE A 168 23.98 -10.80 -6.17
N THR A 169 24.06 -10.29 -4.94
CA THR A 169 23.23 -10.74 -3.82
C THR A 169 22.24 -9.62 -3.47
N PHE A 170 20.95 -9.93 -3.50
CA PHE A 170 19.89 -8.98 -3.17
C PHE A 170 19.77 -8.85 -1.65
N LEU A 171 19.75 -7.62 -1.13
CA LEU A 171 19.63 -7.36 0.32
C LEU A 171 18.26 -7.79 0.87
N LYS A 172 17.20 -7.61 0.06
CA LYS A 172 15.86 -8.18 0.27
C LYS A 172 15.62 -9.22 -0.81
N ALA A 173 15.41 -10.47 -0.42
CA ALA A 173 15.11 -11.55 -1.35
C ALA A 173 13.72 -11.38 -1.97
N PHE A 174 13.58 -11.74 -3.24
CA PHE A 174 12.30 -11.82 -3.92
C PHE A 174 11.47 -13.00 -3.38
N THR A 175 10.15 -12.94 -3.53
CA THR A 175 9.24 -14.05 -3.16
C THR A 175 9.26 -15.16 -4.20
N SER A 176 9.53 -14.83 -5.45
CA SER A 176 9.70 -15.73 -6.59
C SER A 176 10.95 -15.35 -7.39
N VAL A 177 11.41 -16.22 -8.28
CA VAL A 177 12.58 -15.94 -9.13
C VAL A 177 12.30 -14.66 -9.96
N PRO A 178 13.09 -13.58 -9.79
CA PRO A 178 12.85 -12.33 -10.51
C PRO A 178 13.24 -12.45 -11.99
N ALA A 179 12.76 -11.53 -12.82
CA ALA A 179 13.34 -11.29 -14.13
C ALA A 179 14.63 -10.48 -13.95
N VAL A 180 15.74 -10.93 -14.56
CA VAL A 180 17.03 -10.23 -14.50
C VAL A 180 17.54 -10.01 -15.92
N VAL A 181 17.94 -8.77 -16.19
CA VAL A 181 18.64 -8.37 -17.42
C VAL A 181 19.98 -7.76 -17.04
N ALA A 182 20.99 -7.99 -17.87
CA ALA A 182 22.31 -7.40 -17.73
C ALA A 182 22.81 -6.96 -19.10
N THR A 183 23.50 -5.83 -19.13
CA THR A 183 24.08 -5.26 -20.34
C THR A 183 25.52 -4.86 -20.03
N ALA A 184 26.44 -5.23 -20.91
CA ALA A 184 27.82 -4.79 -20.79
C ALA A 184 27.87 -3.25 -20.85
N PHE A 185 28.64 -2.63 -19.98
CA PHE A 185 28.73 -1.19 -19.85
C PHE A 185 30.15 -0.76 -20.17
N HIS A 186 30.33 0.10 -21.17
CA HIS A 186 31.65 0.53 -21.59
C HIS A 186 31.66 2.02 -21.86
N VAL A 187 32.74 2.69 -21.43
CA VAL A 187 33.08 4.06 -21.87
C VAL A 187 33.95 4.00 -23.14
N SER A 188 34.75 2.94 -23.29
CA SER A 188 35.49 2.57 -24.49
C SER A 188 35.59 1.04 -24.54
N GLY A 189 35.16 0.41 -25.63
CA GLY A 189 35.04 -1.05 -25.73
C GLY A 189 34.52 -1.50 -27.09
N SER A 190 34.45 -2.81 -27.30
CA SER A 190 33.91 -3.38 -28.54
C SER A 190 32.43 -3.69 -28.37
N LEU A 191 31.62 -3.44 -29.41
CA LEU A 191 30.20 -3.85 -29.44
C LEU A 191 30.00 -5.38 -29.39
N LEU A 192 31.07 -6.15 -29.51
CA LEU A 192 31.07 -7.62 -29.39
C LEU A 192 31.23 -8.09 -27.94
N GLU A 193 31.54 -7.20 -26.99
CA GLU A 193 31.59 -7.50 -25.57
C GLU A 193 30.17 -7.72 -25.02
N ASN A 194 30.04 -8.59 -24.03
CA ASN A 194 28.74 -9.03 -23.54
C ASN A 194 28.70 -9.18 -22.01
N ALA A 195 27.49 -9.07 -21.48
CA ALA A 195 27.13 -9.47 -20.13
C ALA A 195 25.94 -10.44 -20.24
N VAL A 196 26.04 -11.58 -19.58
CA VAL A 196 25.05 -12.67 -19.68
C VAL A 196 24.64 -13.08 -18.28
N VAL A 197 23.32 -13.07 -18.03
CA VAL A 197 22.77 -13.63 -16.80
C VAL A 197 22.86 -15.16 -16.87
N ARG A 198 23.74 -15.76 -16.07
CA ARG A 198 24.00 -17.21 -16.07
C ARG A 198 23.02 -17.98 -15.19
N THR A 199 22.73 -17.47 -14.00
CA THR A 199 21.78 -18.08 -13.07
C THR A 199 20.98 -17.01 -12.33
N ILE A 200 19.74 -17.34 -11.97
CA ILE A 200 18.85 -16.46 -11.21
C ILE A 200 18.23 -17.27 -10.07
N GLY A 201 18.27 -16.72 -8.87
CA GLY A 201 17.53 -17.20 -7.71
C GLY A 201 16.87 -16.04 -6.97
N VAL A 202 16.07 -16.37 -5.97
CA VAL A 202 15.32 -15.36 -5.19
C VAL A 202 16.21 -14.37 -4.42
N SER A 203 17.41 -14.79 -4.04
CA SER A 203 18.34 -13.95 -3.24
C SER A 203 19.58 -13.53 -4.02
N LYS A 204 19.81 -14.07 -5.21
CA LYS A 204 21.04 -13.80 -5.96
C LYS A 204 20.92 -14.08 -7.46
N ALA A 205 21.79 -13.46 -8.24
CA ALA A 205 21.99 -13.75 -9.65
C ALA A 205 23.49 -13.85 -9.97
N ARG A 206 23.85 -14.68 -10.95
CA ARG A 206 25.21 -14.72 -11.52
C ARG A 206 25.21 -14.04 -12.88
N ILE A 207 26.15 -13.12 -13.08
CA ILE A 207 26.40 -12.45 -14.35
C ILE A 207 27.81 -12.79 -14.80
N ASP A 208 27.94 -13.29 -16.03
CA ASP A 208 29.23 -13.51 -16.67
C ASP A 208 29.46 -12.43 -17.73
N THR A 209 30.68 -11.93 -17.87
CA THR A 209 31.09 -10.96 -18.89
C THR A 209 32.19 -11.50 -19.78
N GLY A 210 32.21 -11.07 -21.04
CA GLY A 210 33.18 -11.51 -22.04
C GLY A 210 33.77 -10.37 -22.86
N ASN A 211 34.97 -10.60 -23.39
CA ASN A 211 35.61 -9.71 -24.35
C ASN A 211 35.06 -9.90 -25.78
N SER A 212 35.60 -9.15 -26.74
CA SER A 212 35.22 -9.22 -28.16
C SER A 212 35.50 -10.56 -28.85
N ALA A 213 36.28 -11.46 -28.22
CA ALA A 213 36.52 -12.82 -28.69
C ALA A 213 35.59 -13.85 -28.00
N GLY A 214 34.63 -13.39 -27.18
CA GLY A 214 33.75 -14.26 -26.41
C GLY A 214 34.43 -15.00 -25.26
N GLN A 215 35.64 -14.59 -24.88
CA GLN A 215 36.37 -15.16 -23.75
C GLN A 215 35.99 -14.43 -22.46
N PRO A 216 35.94 -15.12 -21.30
CA PRO A 216 35.69 -14.47 -20.02
C PRO A 216 36.68 -13.32 -19.80
N ALA A 217 36.14 -12.15 -19.50
CA ALA A 217 36.93 -10.95 -19.27
C ALA A 217 36.23 -10.04 -18.28
N ASP A 218 37.02 -9.37 -17.45
CA ASP A 218 36.48 -8.46 -16.45
C ASP A 218 35.99 -7.18 -17.12
N GLN A 219 34.68 -6.96 -17.06
CA GLN A 219 34.03 -5.82 -17.69
C GLN A 219 33.02 -5.20 -16.75
N TRP A 220 32.74 -3.91 -16.97
CA TRP A 220 31.64 -3.29 -16.24
C TRP A 220 30.32 -3.74 -16.86
N PHE A 221 29.27 -3.74 -16.06
CA PHE A 221 27.93 -4.04 -16.55
C PHE A 221 26.88 -3.25 -15.77
N THR A 222 25.77 -2.97 -16.44
CA THR A 222 24.53 -2.57 -15.79
C THR A 222 23.63 -3.79 -15.65
N PHE A 223 22.78 -3.81 -14.63
CA PHE A 223 21.74 -4.82 -14.52
C PHE A 223 20.48 -4.26 -13.89
N MET A 224 19.37 -4.97 -14.11
CA MET A 224 18.11 -4.76 -13.42
C MET A 224 17.49 -6.11 -13.09
N ALA A 225 17.04 -6.26 -11.85
CA ALA A 225 16.23 -7.35 -11.36
C ALA A 225 14.86 -6.80 -10.93
N ALA A 226 13.78 -7.41 -11.42
CA ALA A 226 12.41 -7.02 -11.09
C ALA A 226 11.56 -8.24 -10.77
N GLY A 227 10.73 -8.13 -9.74
CA GLY A 227 9.85 -9.20 -9.29
C GLY A 227 9.13 -8.84 -8.01
N LEU A 228 8.38 -9.78 -7.47
CA LEU A 228 7.63 -9.59 -6.23
C LEU A 228 8.51 -9.84 -5.01
N THR A 229 8.30 -9.08 -3.94
CA THR A 229 8.90 -9.32 -2.64
C THR A 229 7.84 -9.39 -1.56
N LYS A 230 8.20 -9.97 -0.41
CA LYS A 230 7.31 -9.93 0.75
C LYS A 230 7.10 -8.46 1.12
N PRO A 231 5.88 -8.03 1.47
CA PRO A 231 5.63 -6.66 1.91
C PRO A 231 6.69 -6.21 2.93
#